data_AF-A0AA43JH22-F1
#
_entry.id   AF-A0AA43JH22-F1
#
_cell.length_a   1.000
_cell.length_b   1.000
_cell.length_c   1.000
_cell.angle_alpha   90.00
_cell.angle_beta   90.00
_cell.angle_gamma   90.00
#
_symmetry.space_group_name_H-M   'P 1'
#
loop_
_entity.id
_entity.type
_entity.pdbx_description
1 polymer ?
#
loop_
_entity_poly.entity_id
_entity_poly.type
_entity_poly.pdbx_seq_one_letter_code
_entity_poly.pdbx_strand_id
1 'polypeptide(L)'
;GHAHADTLSFELSAFGQRVIVNGGTSTYTAGAVRDAERGTAAHSTVTVDGVDSSKVWASFRVARRAKPFDLQLAQNTDEIRVQCAHDGYRRLPGKPVHRRSWRLTERALRVEDRIEGRCRSAVARFHLHPDVAPSIDATATSGQLCLPNGRALRWRASGTVRIESSHFAPEFGRRLPARCLALQLPGDDPAWLELAW
;
A
#
# COMPACT_ATOMS: atom_id res chain seq x y z
N GLY A 1 2.77 13.37 17.06
CA GLY A 1 3.20 12.00 17.39
C GLY A 1 3.67 11.37 16.10
N HIS A 2 4.72 10.56 16.08
CA HIS A 2 5.41 10.21 14.83
C HIS A 2 4.75 9.08 14.02
N ALA A 3 4.00 8.17 14.65
CA ALA A 3 3.39 7.03 13.97
C ALA A 3 2.32 7.43 12.95
N HIS A 4 2.26 6.80 11.79
CA HIS A 4 1.21 6.98 10.77
C HIS A 4 0.18 5.84 10.85
N ALA A 5 -0.85 5.86 10.00
CA ALA A 5 -1.81 4.77 9.84
C ALA A 5 -1.35 3.81 8.72
N ASP A 6 -0.12 3.33 8.81
CA ASP A 6 0.68 2.68 7.76
C ASP A 6 0.92 1.17 7.99
N THR A 7 0.15 0.55 8.89
CA THR A 7 0.32 -0.85 9.25
C THR A 7 0.21 -1.77 8.02
N LEU A 8 1.16 -2.71 7.91
CA LEU A 8 1.36 -3.59 6.74
C LEU A 8 1.71 -2.87 5.42
N SER A 9 2.18 -1.63 5.48
CA SER A 9 2.85 -1.01 4.34
C SER A 9 4.22 -1.64 4.08
N PHE A 10 4.76 -1.43 2.89
CA PHE A 10 6.08 -1.90 2.48
C PHE A 10 6.68 -0.97 1.43
N GLU A 11 7.98 -1.13 1.19
CA GLU A 11 8.71 -0.49 0.09
C GLU A 11 9.43 -1.57 -0.72
N LEU A 12 9.65 -1.29 -2.01
CA LEU A 12 10.33 -2.21 -2.93
C LEU A 12 11.35 -1.42 -3.74
N SER A 13 12.60 -1.89 -3.71
CA SER A 13 13.61 -1.49 -4.69
C SER A 13 13.93 -2.66 -5.61
N ALA A 14 14.00 -2.40 -6.91
CA ALA A 14 14.38 -3.37 -7.92
C ALA A 14 15.41 -2.74 -8.84
N PHE A 15 16.46 -3.48 -9.18
CA PHE A 15 17.51 -3.02 -10.09
C PHE A 15 18.18 -1.71 -9.67
N GLY A 16 18.37 -1.52 -8.36
CA GLY A 16 18.94 -0.31 -7.78
C GLY A 16 18.01 0.91 -7.80
N GLN A 17 16.74 0.74 -8.16
CA GLN A 17 15.75 1.83 -8.23
C GLN A 17 14.64 1.62 -7.20
N ARG A 18 14.22 2.68 -6.52
CA ARG A 18 13.03 2.68 -5.65
C ARG A 18 11.79 2.59 -6.54
N VAL A 19 11.02 1.52 -6.41
CA VAL A 19 9.82 1.27 -7.20
C VAL A 19 8.58 1.63 -6.39
N ILE A 20 8.34 0.91 -5.29
CA ILE A 20 7.28 1.19 -4.33
C ILE A 20 7.86 1.97 -3.16
N VAL A 21 7.26 3.11 -2.84
CA VAL A 21 7.66 3.99 -1.73
C VAL A 21 6.47 4.29 -0.81
N ASN A 22 6.71 4.79 0.39
CA ASN A 22 5.67 5.48 1.16
C ASN A 22 5.62 6.98 0.83
N GLY A 23 4.49 7.64 1.13
CA GLY A 23 4.29 9.06 0.83
C GLY A 23 5.25 10.03 1.53
N GLY A 24 5.95 9.60 2.60
CA GLY A 24 6.91 10.41 3.33
C GLY A 24 6.26 11.42 4.29
N THR A 25 7.03 12.42 4.75
CA THR A 25 6.53 13.51 5.59
C THR A 25 7.18 14.82 5.16
N SER A 26 6.40 15.74 4.61
CA SER A 26 6.91 17.05 4.18
C SER A 26 6.80 18.11 5.27
N THR A 27 5.95 17.91 6.27
CA THR A 27 5.72 18.94 7.31
C THR A 27 5.36 18.34 8.66
N TYR A 28 5.60 19.09 9.73
CA TYR A 28 5.04 18.83 11.06
C TYR A 28 4.00 19.86 11.48
N THR A 29 3.80 20.90 10.66
CA THR A 29 2.74 21.87 10.85
C THR A 29 1.41 21.15 10.74
N ALA A 30 0.57 21.31 11.77
CA ALA A 30 -0.77 20.74 11.76
C ALA A 30 -1.58 21.30 10.59
N GLY A 31 -2.37 20.45 9.94
CA GLY A 31 -3.20 20.83 8.81
C GLY A 31 -3.39 19.67 7.82
N ALA A 32 -4.19 19.94 6.78
CA ALA A 32 -4.64 18.92 5.84
C ALA A 32 -3.50 18.12 5.18
N VAL A 33 -2.36 18.77 4.88
CA VAL A 33 -1.19 18.08 4.32
C VAL A 33 -0.63 17.05 5.30
N ARG A 34 -0.44 17.45 6.56
CA ARG A 34 0.08 16.55 7.59
C ARG A 34 -0.89 15.43 7.89
N ASP A 35 -2.18 15.72 7.95
CA ASP A 35 -3.21 14.71 8.19
C ASP A 35 -3.25 13.69 7.03
N ALA A 36 -3.18 14.14 5.79
CA ALA A 36 -3.14 13.28 4.61
C ALA A 36 -1.88 12.40 4.57
N GLU A 37 -0.70 12.95 4.85
CA GLU A 37 0.57 12.19 4.88
C GLU A 37 0.59 11.09 5.96
N ARG A 38 -0.24 11.23 6.99
CA ARG A 38 -0.36 10.27 8.10
C ARG A 38 -1.48 9.26 7.89
N GLY A 39 -2.39 9.52 6.95
CA GLY A 39 -3.53 8.68 6.65
C GLY A 39 -3.14 7.44 5.86
N THR A 40 -3.92 6.38 5.99
CA THR A 40 -3.66 5.07 5.37
C THR A 40 -3.56 5.16 3.85
N ALA A 41 -4.32 6.06 3.23
CA ALA A 41 -4.29 6.27 1.78
C ALA A 41 -2.93 6.75 1.23
N ALA A 42 -2.05 7.33 2.07
CA ALA A 42 -0.70 7.75 1.68
C ALA A 42 0.35 6.64 1.75
N HIS A 43 -0.06 5.43 2.14
CA HIS A 43 0.82 4.28 2.34
C HIS A 43 0.44 3.13 1.41
N SER A 44 1.44 2.29 1.12
CA SER A 44 1.24 1.13 0.25
C SER A 44 0.56 -0.01 1.02
N THR A 45 -0.71 0.18 1.41
CA THR A 45 -1.54 -0.72 2.22
C THR A 45 -3.03 -0.53 1.87
N VAL A 46 -3.95 -1.17 2.60
CA VAL A 46 -5.39 -1.17 2.31
C VAL A 46 -6.15 -0.13 3.13
N THR A 47 -6.94 0.70 2.46
CA THR A 47 -7.98 1.54 3.08
C THR A 47 -9.32 0.81 3.04
N VAL A 48 -10.07 0.78 4.14
CA VAL A 48 -11.42 0.17 4.22
C VAL A 48 -12.46 1.26 4.49
N ASP A 49 -13.56 1.26 3.75
CA ASP A 49 -14.66 2.24 3.82
C ASP A 49 -14.19 3.70 3.77
N GLY A 50 -13.07 3.97 3.07
CA GLY A 50 -12.50 5.31 2.93
C GLY A 50 -11.91 5.90 4.22
N VAL A 51 -11.65 5.09 5.26
CA VAL A 51 -11.10 5.55 6.54
C VAL A 51 -9.74 4.94 6.86
N ASP A 52 -9.00 5.61 7.74
CA ASP A 52 -7.69 5.13 8.20
C ASP A 52 -7.76 3.89 9.11
N SER A 53 -6.72 3.06 9.06
CA SER A 53 -6.56 1.90 9.93
C SER A 53 -6.33 2.28 11.40
N SER A 54 -5.71 3.44 11.64
CA SER A 54 -5.46 4.02 12.97
C SER A 54 -6.04 5.42 13.03
N LYS A 55 -6.77 5.77 14.10
CA LYS A 55 -7.32 7.13 14.24
C LYS A 55 -6.21 8.08 14.71
N VAL A 56 -5.62 8.79 13.77
CA VAL A 56 -4.80 9.97 14.04
C VAL A 56 -5.76 11.12 14.39
N TRP A 57 -5.90 11.48 15.67
CA TRP A 57 -6.63 12.69 16.06
C TRP A 57 -5.65 13.68 16.68
N ALA A 58 -5.73 14.94 16.23
CA ALA A 58 -4.88 16.05 16.68
C ALA A 58 -3.38 15.78 16.53
N SER A 59 -2.59 16.84 16.58
CA SER A 59 -1.17 16.86 16.22
C SER A 59 -0.31 15.80 16.94
N PHE A 60 -0.75 15.27 18.09
CA PHE A 60 0.03 14.33 18.90
C PHE A 60 -0.67 13.07 19.46
N ARG A 61 -1.94 12.79 19.19
CA ARG A 61 -2.62 11.62 19.77
C ARG A 61 -3.03 10.59 18.71
N VAL A 62 -2.47 9.39 18.80
CA VAL A 62 -2.97 8.25 18.02
C VAL A 62 -3.90 7.45 18.91
N ALA A 63 -5.21 7.58 18.69
CA ALA A 63 -6.20 6.72 19.34
C ALA A 63 -6.43 5.50 18.46
N ARG A 64 -6.68 4.33 19.07
CA ARG A 64 -7.08 3.10 18.34
C ARG A 64 -6.09 2.74 17.23
N ARG A 65 -4.82 2.57 17.61
CA ARG A 65 -3.78 2.03 16.71
C ARG A 65 -4.19 0.65 16.23
N ALA A 66 -4.07 0.41 14.93
CA ALA A 66 -4.08 -0.93 14.40
C ALA A 66 -2.98 -1.75 15.09
N LYS A 67 -3.34 -2.92 15.59
CA LYS A 67 -2.41 -3.86 16.19
C LYS A 67 -2.17 -5.00 15.21
N PRO A 68 -0.92 -5.23 14.77
CA PRO A 68 -0.61 -6.40 13.95
C PRO A 68 -0.69 -7.68 14.79
N PHE A 69 -1.14 -8.77 14.17
CA PHE A 69 -1.23 -10.11 14.75
C PHE A 69 -1.15 -11.17 13.64
N ASP A 70 -1.19 -12.46 14.00
CA ASP A 70 -1.10 -13.60 13.06
C ASP A 70 0.11 -13.54 12.11
N LEU A 71 1.28 -13.15 12.61
CA LEU A 71 2.52 -13.19 11.84
C LEU A 71 2.87 -14.65 11.51
N GLN A 72 3.05 -14.93 10.23
CA GLN A 72 3.53 -16.21 9.72
C GLN A 72 4.69 -15.95 8.76
N LEU A 73 5.76 -16.72 8.92
CA LEU A 73 6.91 -16.70 8.02
C LEU A 73 7.13 -18.12 7.50
N ALA A 74 7.31 -18.23 6.18
CA ALA A 74 7.74 -19.46 5.54
C ALA A 74 8.82 -19.12 4.51
N GLN A 75 9.89 -19.89 4.48
CA GLN A 75 10.97 -19.71 3.52
C GLN A 75 11.44 -21.08 3.02
N ASN A 76 11.59 -21.20 1.71
CA ASN A 76 12.28 -22.31 1.08
C ASN A 76 13.30 -21.75 0.06
N THR A 77 13.88 -22.62 -0.78
CA THR A 77 14.89 -22.22 -1.76
C THR A 77 14.36 -21.27 -2.83
N ASP A 78 13.07 -21.31 -3.14
CA ASP A 78 12.48 -20.61 -4.29
C ASP A 78 11.60 -19.41 -3.88
N GLU A 79 11.20 -19.35 -2.61
CA GLU A 79 10.21 -18.40 -2.10
C GLU A 79 10.46 -18.00 -0.65
N ILE A 80 10.28 -16.70 -0.38
CA ILE A 80 10.04 -16.15 0.95
C ILE A 80 8.58 -15.69 1.02
N ARG A 81 7.85 -16.17 2.02
CA ARG A 81 6.48 -15.75 2.32
C ARG A 81 6.40 -15.14 3.71
N VAL A 82 5.84 -13.95 3.79
CA VAL A 82 5.47 -13.28 5.04
C VAL A 82 3.98 -12.99 4.99
N GLN A 83 3.25 -13.33 6.05
CA GLN A 83 1.83 -13.00 6.18
C GLN A 83 1.59 -12.38 7.56
N CYS A 84 0.73 -11.37 7.61
CA CYS A 84 0.30 -10.76 8.87
C CYS A 84 -1.09 -10.13 8.71
N ALA A 85 -1.79 -9.90 9.81
CA ALA A 85 -3.08 -9.21 9.83
C ALA A 85 -3.08 -8.05 10.83
N HIS A 86 -4.05 -7.15 10.75
CA HIS A 86 -4.26 -6.12 11.77
C HIS A 86 -5.74 -5.82 12.05
N ASP A 87 -6.02 -5.38 13.27
CA ASP A 87 -7.39 -5.19 13.79
C ASP A 87 -7.93 -3.76 13.67
N GLY A 88 -7.16 -2.85 13.05
CA GLY A 88 -7.47 -1.42 12.96
C GLY A 88 -8.90 -1.08 12.51
N TYR A 89 -9.50 -1.91 11.65
CA TYR A 89 -10.85 -1.71 11.12
C TYR A 89 -11.98 -2.35 11.95
N ARG A 90 -11.70 -3.14 13.00
CA ARG A 90 -12.73 -3.79 13.86
C ARG A 90 -13.71 -2.83 14.54
N ARG A 91 -13.44 -1.52 14.52
CA ARG A 91 -14.36 -0.49 15.00
C ARG A 91 -15.54 -0.24 14.04
N LEU A 92 -15.41 -0.58 12.76
CA LEU A 92 -16.43 -0.38 11.74
C LEU A 92 -17.54 -1.45 11.84
N PRO A 93 -18.74 -1.18 11.28
CA PRO A 93 -19.73 -2.23 11.04
C PRO A 93 -19.11 -3.40 10.25
N GLY A 94 -19.49 -4.63 10.58
CA GLY A 94 -18.92 -5.83 9.93
C GLY A 94 -17.56 -6.28 10.47
N LYS A 95 -16.97 -5.53 11.41
CA LYS A 95 -15.72 -5.84 12.11
C LYS A 95 -14.53 -6.23 11.19
N PRO A 96 -14.22 -5.46 10.13
CA PRO A 96 -13.17 -5.84 9.20
C PRO A 96 -11.81 -6.06 9.85
N VAL A 97 -11.09 -7.08 9.36
CA VAL A 97 -9.68 -7.35 9.63
C VAL A 97 -8.96 -7.37 8.29
N HIS A 98 -7.87 -6.61 8.17
CA HIS A 98 -7.04 -6.63 6.98
C HIS A 98 -5.92 -7.64 7.19
N ARG A 99 -5.81 -8.61 6.28
CA ARG A 99 -4.72 -9.58 6.19
C ARG A 99 -3.96 -9.38 4.88
N ARG A 100 -2.64 -9.36 4.98
CA ARG A 100 -1.74 -9.24 3.85
C ARG A 100 -0.72 -10.37 3.83
N SER A 101 -0.42 -10.86 2.64
CA SER A 101 0.66 -11.80 2.37
C SER A 101 1.60 -11.22 1.30
N TRP A 102 2.90 -11.29 1.55
CA TRP A 102 3.96 -11.02 0.59
C TRP A 102 4.62 -12.34 0.22
N ARG A 103 4.61 -12.64 -1.07
CA ARG A 103 5.29 -13.78 -1.66
C ARG A 103 6.39 -13.26 -2.59
N LEU A 104 7.63 -13.41 -2.16
CA LEU A 104 8.82 -12.99 -2.89
C LEU A 104 9.52 -14.21 -3.48
N THR A 105 9.80 -14.18 -4.77
CA THR A 105 10.64 -15.16 -5.48
C THR A 105 11.80 -14.44 -6.15
N GLU A 106 12.70 -15.16 -6.80
CA GLU A 106 13.78 -14.56 -7.60
C GLU A 106 13.30 -13.67 -8.76
N ARG A 107 12.03 -13.79 -9.16
CA ARG A 107 11.49 -13.13 -10.38
C ARG A 107 10.30 -12.22 -10.12
N ALA A 108 9.69 -12.29 -8.94
CA ALA A 108 8.50 -11.50 -8.65
C ALA A 108 8.26 -11.28 -7.16
N LEU A 109 7.55 -10.19 -6.87
CA LEU A 109 6.88 -9.96 -5.60
C LEU A 109 5.37 -9.97 -5.87
N ARG A 110 4.64 -10.90 -5.26
CA ARG A 110 3.18 -10.88 -5.19
C ARG A 110 2.74 -10.42 -3.81
N VAL A 111 1.87 -9.41 -3.77
CA VAL A 111 1.20 -8.93 -2.57
C VAL A 111 -0.28 -9.28 -2.69
N GLU A 112 -0.77 -10.05 -1.74
CA GLU A 112 -2.18 -10.46 -1.65
C GLU A 112 -2.81 -9.85 -0.41
N ASP A 113 -3.96 -9.22 -0.60
CA ASP A 113 -4.75 -8.57 0.42
C ASP A 113 -6.12 -9.23 0.53
N ARG A 114 -6.56 -9.43 1.78
CA ARG A 114 -7.90 -9.91 2.09
C ARG A 114 -8.49 -9.10 3.23
N ILE A 115 -9.77 -8.77 3.11
CA ILE A 115 -10.56 -8.25 4.20
C ILE A 115 -11.44 -9.36 4.74
N GLU A 116 -11.19 -9.77 5.99
CA GLU A 116 -12.08 -10.67 6.72
C GLU A 116 -13.18 -9.85 7.40
N GLY A 117 -14.41 -10.37 7.42
CA GLY A 117 -15.58 -9.61 7.87
C GLY A 117 -16.14 -8.72 6.75
N ARG A 118 -17.17 -7.93 7.05
CA ARG A 118 -17.91 -7.18 6.02
C ARG A 118 -17.44 -5.72 5.94
N CYS A 119 -17.23 -5.22 4.73
CA CYS A 119 -17.05 -3.79 4.45
C CYS A 119 -17.85 -3.40 3.20
N ARG A 120 -17.98 -2.09 2.94
CA ARG A 120 -18.62 -1.58 1.71
C ARG A 120 -17.61 -1.42 0.60
N SER A 121 -16.39 -1.01 0.93
CA SER A 121 -15.31 -0.86 -0.03
C SER A 121 -13.95 -1.07 0.62
N ALA A 122 -13.02 -1.64 -0.12
CA ALA A 122 -11.62 -1.70 0.27
C ALA A 122 -10.70 -1.48 -0.94
N VAL A 123 -9.66 -0.68 -0.76
CA VAL A 123 -8.73 -0.31 -1.85
C VAL A 123 -7.30 -0.50 -1.36
N ALA A 124 -6.55 -1.37 -2.03
CA ALA A 124 -5.10 -1.49 -1.88
C ALA A 124 -4.42 -0.43 -2.75
N ARG A 125 -3.50 0.34 -2.14
CA ARG A 125 -2.66 1.28 -2.89
C ARG A 125 -1.21 0.80 -2.89
N PHE A 126 -0.52 1.09 -3.99
CA PHE A 126 0.90 0.84 -4.19
C PHE A 126 1.53 2.11 -4.77
N HIS A 127 2.14 2.92 -3.91
CA HIS A 127 2.67 4.23 -4.29
C HIS A 127 3.99 4.09 -5.02
N LEU A 128 4.06 4.68 -6.21
CA LEU A 128 5.22 4.62 -7.07
C LEU A 128 6.15 5.80 -6.75
N HIS A 129 7.46 5.56 -6.81
CA HIS A 129 8.42 6.65 -6.81
C HIS A 129 8.14 7.60 -8.00
N PRO A 130 8.30 8.93 -7.86
CA PRO A 130 7.97 9.89 -8.93
C PRO A 130 8.62 9.60 -10.28
N ASP A 131 9.84 9.05 -10.26
CA ASP A 131 10.62 8.71 -11.46
C ASP A 131 10.18 7.41 -12.13
N VAL A 132 9.22 6.67 -11.54
CA VAL A 132 8.62 5.48 -12.13
C VAL A 132 7.43 5.88 -12.99
N ALA A 133 7.46 5.47 -14.25
CA ALA A 133 6.39 5.71 -15.20
C ALA A 133 5.51 4.47 -15.35
N PRO A 134 4.28 4.46 -14.80
CA PRO A 134 3.33 3.37 -15.01
C PRO A 134 2.67 3.47 -16.38
N SER A 135 2.46 2.32 -17.01
CA SER A 135 1.52 2.10 -18.10
C SER A 135 0.47 1.08 -17.67
N ILE A 136 -0.68 1.12 -18.32
CA ILE A 136 -1.82 0.23 -18.06
C ILE A 136 -2.39 -0.27 -19.39
N ASP A 137 -2.75 -1.54 -19.44
CA ASP A 137 -3.41 -2.15 -20.58
C ASP A 137 -4.90 -1.78 -20.68
N ALA A 138 -5.54 -2.17 -21.77
CA ALA A 138 -6.95 -1.88 -22.01
C ALA A 138 -7.89 -2.56 -20.99
N THR A 139 -7.47 -3.69 -20.41
CA THR A 139 -8.24 -4.44 -19.40
C THR A 139 -8.06 -3.89 -17.99
N ALA A 140 -7.11 -2.97 -17.80
CA ALA A 140 -6.71 -2.42 -16.52
C ALA A 140 -6.34 -3.49 -15.46
N THR A 141 -5.83 -4.64 -15.90
CA THR A 141 -5.39 -5.75 -15.03
C THR A 141 -3.90 -6.03 -15.17
N SER A 142 -3.22 -5.41 -16.14
CA SER A 142 -1.77 -5.49 -16.25
C SER A 142 -1.16 -4.22 -16.87
N GLY A 143 0.16 -4.13 -16.80
CA GLY A 143 0.91 -3.05 -17.43
C GLY A 143 2.39 -3.12 -17.09
N GLN A 144 3.09 -1.99 -17.27
CA GLN A 144 4.52 -1.89 -16.98
C GLN A 144 4.82 -0.72 -16.05
N LEU A 145 5.91 -0.85 -15.30
CA LEU A 145 6.54 0.21 -14.51
C LEU A 145 7.93 0.46 -15.10
N CYS A 146 8.06 1.50 -15.92
CA CYS A 146 9.35 1.90 -16.49
C CYS A 146 10.16 2.64 -15.42
N LEU A 147 11.39 2.18 -15.20
CA LEU A 147 12.33 2.70 -14.21
C LEU A 147 13.28 3.73 -14.87
N PRO A 148 13.87 4.66 -14.10
CA PRO A 148 14.75 5.69 -14.66
C PRO A 148 16.05 5.15 -15.28
N ASN A 149 16.45 3.92 -14.96
CA ASN A 149 17.60 3.25 -15.56
C ASN A 149 17.27 2.51 -16.88
N GLY A 150 16.08 2.72 -17.45
CA GLY A 150 15.65 2.08 -18.70
C GLY A 150 15.15 0.64 -18.57
N ARG A 151 15.17 0.06 -17.35
CA ARG A 151 14.55 -1.25 -17.09
C ARG A 151 13.05 -1.07 -16.83
N ALA A 152 12.31 -2.16 -16.87
CA ALA A 152 10.89 -2.15 -16.53
C ALA A 152 10.50 -3.38 -15.72
N LEU A 153 9.50 -3.20 -14.85
CA LEU A 153 8.78 -4.31 -14.20
C LEU A 153 7.44 -4.48 -14.91
N ARG A 154 6.97 -5.71 -15.04
CA ARG A 154 5.57 -5.99 -15.43
C ARG A 154 4.74 -6.10 -14.17
N TRP A 155 3.58 -5.45 -14.15
CA TRP A 155 2.61 -5.64 -13.08
C TRP A 155 1.37 -6.37 -13.59
N ARG A 156 0.79 -7.22 -12.75
CA ARG A 156 -0.49 -7.91 -12.98
C ARG A 156 -1.32 -7.87 -11.72
N ALA A 157 -2.64 -7.85 -11.86
CA ALA A 157 -3.56 -7.87 -10.74
C ALA A 157 -4.70 -8.87 -10.95
N SER A 158 -5.29 -9.33 -9.85
CA SER A 158 -6.49 -10.17 -9.87
C SER A 158 -7.79 -9.39 -10.13
N GLY A 159 -7.72 -8.06 -10.24
CA GLY A 159 -8.85 -7.17 -10.45
C GLY A 159 -8.42 -5.87 -11.12
N THR A 160 -9.39 -5.01 -11.40
CA THR A 160 -9.15 -3.72 -12.07
C THR A 160 -8.32 -2.78 -11.19
N VAL A 161 -7.25 -2.25 -11.79
CA VAL A 161 -6.35 -1.25 -11.21
C VAL A 161 -6.61 0.10 -11.85
N ARG A 162 -6.61 1.16 -11.03
CA ARG A 162 -6.56 2.54 -11.49
C ARG A 162 -5.19 3.14 -11.19
N ILE A 163 -4.70 4.00 -12.09
CA ILE A 163 -3.57 4.88 -11.79
C ILE A 163 -4.14 6.15 -11.15
N GLU A 164 -3.93 6.32 -9.85
CA GLU A 164 -4.39 7.49 -9.10
C GLU A 164 -3.23 8.47 -8.87
N SER A 165 -3.54 9.77 -8.77
CA SER A 165 -2.55 10.76 -8.36
C SER A 165 -2.20 10.56 -6.89
N SER A 166 -0.91 10.64 -6.57
CA SER A 166 -0.39 10.57 -5.20
C SER A 166 0.74 11.58 -5.01
N HIS A 167 1.42 11.52 -3.87
CA HIS A 167 2.51 12.43 -3.56
C HIS A 167 3.65 11.68 -2.86
N PHE A 168 4.86 12.19 -3.06
CA PHE A 168 6.06 11.69 -2.40
C PHE A 168 6.82 12.86 -1.77
N ALA A 169 7.07 12.79 -0.47
CA ALA A 169 7.86 13.75 0.28
C ALA A 169 9.23 13.13 0.63
N PRO A 170 10.27 13.35 -0.20
CA PRO A 170 11.59 12.79 0.05
C PRO A 170 12.30 13.44 1.25
N GLU A 171 11.93 14.67 1.57
CA GLU A 171 12.53 15.50 2.62
C GLU A 171 11.54 16.55 3.12
N PHE A 172 11.85 17.15 4.27
CA PHE A 172 11.01 18.18 4.87
C PHE A 172 10.93 19.43 3.99
N GLY A 173 9.74 20.04 3.91
CA GLY A 173 9.46 21.19 3.06
C GLY A 173 9.26 20.86 1.58
N ARG A 174 9.41 19.59 1.16
CA ARG A 174 9.31 19.19 -0.25
C ARG A 174 8.25 18.11 -0.46
N ARG A 175 7.40 18.32 -1.45
CA ARG A 175 6.35 17.37 -1.86
C ARG A 175 6.29 17.31 -3.38
N LEU A 176 6.54 16.13 -3.93
CA LEU A 176 6.57 15.87 -5.36
C LEU A 176 5.26 15.21 -5.79
N PRO A 177 4.71 15.55 -6.97
CA PRO A 177 3.62 14.79 -7.56
C PRO A 177 4.12 13.36 -7.87
N ALA A 178 3.29 12.38 -7.56
CA ALA A 178 3.56 10.97 -7.80
C ALA A 178 2.28 10.28 -8.28
N ARG A 179 2.35 8.96 -8.47
CA ARG A 179 1.22 8.12 -8.87
C ARG A 179 1.19 6.88 -8.00
N CYS A 180 0.03 6.26 -7.86
CA CYS A 180 -0.08 4.93 -7.27
C CYS A 180 -0.96 4.03 -8.12
N LEU A 181 -0.69 2.73 -8.05
CA LEU A 181 -1.63 1.71 -8.51
C LEU A 181 -2.68 1.51 -7.40
N ALA A 182 -3.96 1.64 -7.72
CA ALA A 182 -5.07 1.46 -6.80
C ALA A 182 -5.93 0.26 -7.24
N LEU A 183 -5.86 -0.83 -6.49
CA LEU A 183 -6.59 -2.07 -6.73
C LEU A 183 -7.83 -2.13 -5.82
N GLN A 184 -9.01 -2.25 -6.43
CA GLN A 184 -10.26 -2.47 -5.70
C GLN A 184 -10.35 -3.93 -5.26
N LEU A 185 -10.58 -4.16 -3.96
CA LEU A 185 -10.78 -5.51 -3.43
C LEU A 185 -12.26 -5.92 -3.63
N PRO A 186 -12.53 -7.17 -4.06
CA PRO A 186 -13.87 -7.67 -4.38
C PRO A 186 -14.74 -8.05 -3.14
N GLY A 187 -14.45 -7.51 -1.95
CA GLY A 187 -15.13 -7.88 -0.71
C GLY A 187 -14.37 -8.97 0.05
N ASP A 188 -14.98 -10.15 0.21
CA ASP A 188 -14.48 -11.23 1.06
C ASP A 188 -13.39 -12.10 0.39
N ASP A 189 -13.30 -12.03 -0.94
CA ASP A 189 -12.31 -12.72 -1.76
C ASP A 189 -10.95 -11.99 -1.73
N PRO A 190 -9.83 -12.72 -1.67
CA PRO A 190 -8.51 -12.12 -1.73
C PRO A 190 -8.27 -11.47 -3.11
N ALA A 191 -7.59 -10.32 -3.11
CA ALA A 191 -7.08 -9.69 -4.32
C ALA A 191 -5.56 -9.56 -4.25
N TRP A 192 -4.89 -9.64 -5.38
CA TRP A 192 -3.44 -9.55 -5.42
C TRP A 192 -2.93 -8.64 -6.53
N LEU A 193 -1.76 -8.03 -6.28
CA LEU A 193 -0.91 -7.38 -7.27
C LEU A 193 0.45 -8.10 -7.29
N GLU A 194 0.92 -8.43 -8.48
CA GLU A 194 2.24 -9.04 -8.71
C GLU A 194 3.11 -8.09 -9.52
N LEU A 195 4.33 -7.85 -9.05
CA LEU A 195 5.39 -7.12 -9.72
C LEU A 195 6.47 -8.13 -10.15
N ALA A 196 6.62 -8.35 -11.45
CA ALA A 196 7.59 -9.28 -12.04
C ALA A 196 8.69 -8.52 -12.79
N TRP A 197 9.90 -9.04 -12.77
CA TRP A 197 11.09 -8.33 -13.23
C TRP A 197 12.03 -9.17 -14.09
#